data_AF-A0A7J6AQ38-F1
#
_entry.id   AF-A0A7J6AQ38-F1
#
_cell.length_a   1.000
_cell.length_b   1.000
_cell.length_c   1.000
_cell.angle_alpha   90.00
_cell.angle_beta   90.00
_cell.angle_gamma   90.00
#
_symmetry.space_group_name_H-M   'P 1'
#
loop_
_entity.id
_entity.type
_entity.pdbx_description
1 polymer ?
#
loop_
_entity_poly.entity_id
_entity_poly.type
_entity_poly.pdbx_seq_one_letter_code
_entity_poly.pdbx_strand_id
1 'polypeptide(L)'
;MMTRLEEDHRNARTFARALTECDPPLYHVDLASVETNIVRFCLRVPGLSPTGFCELMEEVSEEEVDTLEQGVRVLMFPHVGGTVRAVWHLGISKEDTQLAIKKAQFVAQRFRLKSARDR
;
A
#
# COMPACT_ATOMS: atom_id res chain seq x y z
N MET A 1 19.51 5.47 -18.69
CA MET A 1 18.96 4.33 -17.89
C MET A 1 18.99 4.58 -16.38
N MET A 2 19.77 5.55 -15.86
CA MET A 2 19.81 5.89 -14.42
C MET A 2 18.58 6.69 -13.93
N THR A 3 17.99 7.53 -14.78
CA THR A 3 16.84 8.39 -14.41
C THR A 3 15.63 7.59 -13.94
N ARG A 4 15.35 6.44 -14.56
CA ARG A 4 14.21 5.59 -14.19
C ARG A 4 14.33 4.99 -12.79
N LEU A 5 15.54 4.59 -12.37
CA LEU A 5 15.74 4.01 -11.04
C LEU A 5 15.58 5.06 -9.93
N GLU A 6 16.01 6.30 -10.18
CA GLU A 6 15.79 7.41 -9.25
C GLU A 6 14.30 7.75 -9.13
N GLU A 7 13.57 7.74 -10.24
CA GLU A 7 12.11 7.94 -10.25
C GLU A 7 11.37 6.82 -9.52
N ASP A 8 11.72 5.56 -9.80
CA ASP A 8 11.14 4.39 -9.14
C ASP A 8 11.40 4.43 -7.62
N HIS A 9 12.63 4.78 -7.19
CA HIS A 9 12.94 5.00 -5.78
C HIS A 9 12.08 6.12 -5.20
N ARG A 10 12.03 7.29 -5.85
CA ARG A 10 11.27 8.45 -5.36
C ARG A 10 9.79 8.11 -5.18
N ASN A 11 9.22 7.35 -6.11
CA ASN A 11 7.83 6.89 -6.06
C ASN A 11 7.63 5.88 -4.93
N ALA A 12 8.51 4.88 -4.80
CA ALA A 12 8.50 3.92 -3.69
C ALA A 12 8.57 4.63 -2.33
N ARG A 13 9.48 5.59 -2.17
CA ARG A 13 9.63 6.38 -0.93
C ARG A 13 8.43 7.27 -0.65
N THR A 14 7.79 7.80 -1.69
CA THR A 14 6.55 8.58 -1.56
C THR A 14 5.40 7.72 -1.04
N PHE A 15 5.23 6.51 -1.60
CA PHE A 15 4.26 5.55 -1.10
C PHE A 15 4.55 5.14 0.35
N ALA A 16 5.80 4.80 0.65
CA ALA A 16 6.23 4.42 2.00
C ALA A 16 5.90 5.51 3.03
N ARG A 17 6.18 6.77 2.73
CA ARG A 17 5.84 7.91 3.60
C ARG A 17 4.33 8.03 3.82
N ALA A 18 3.53 7.93 2.75
CA ALA A 18 2.08 8.03 2.88
C ALA A 18 1.48 6.90 3.73
N LEU A 19 2.06 5.70 3.70
CA LEU A 19 1.68 4.61 4.61
C LEU A 19 1.95 4.95 6.08
N THR A 20 3.05 5.67 6.39
CA THR A 20 3.33 6.11 7.77
C THR A 20 2.38 7.21 8.25
N GLU A 21 1.83 7.98 7.33
CA GLU A 21 0.90 9.10 7.58
C GLU A 21 -0.58 8.66 7.51
N CYS A 22 -0.84 7.38 7.23
CA CYS A 22 -2.19 6.86 7.07
C CYS A 22 -2.97 6.82 8.40
N ASP A 23 -4.24 7.20 8.36
CA ASP A 23 -5.22 7.02 9.45
C ASP A 23 -6.32 6.03 9.01
N PRO A 24 -6.55 4.92 9.74
CA PRO A 24 -5.84 4.47 10.94
C PRO A 24 -4.37 4.09 10.66
N PRO A 25 -3.49 4.08 11.70
CA PRO A 25 -2.08 3.73 11.59
C PRO A 25 -1.88 2.21 11.43
N LEU A 26 -2.42 1.67 10.34
CA LEU A 26 -2.45 0.24 10.02
C LEU A 26 -1.06 -0.29 9.63
N TYR A 27 -0.18 0.59 9.17
CA TYR A 27 1.12 0.23 8.61
C TYR A 27 2.27 0.51 9.57
N HIS A 28 3.25 -0.38 9.59
CA HIS A 28 4.55 -0.16 10.19
C HIS A 28 5.61 -0.19 9.09
N VAL A 29 6.12 0.98 8.73
CA VAL A 29 7.13 1.17 7.70
C VAL A 29 8.36 1.80 8.34
N ASP A 30 9.53 1.21 8.10
CA ASP A 30 10.81 1.86 8.37
C ASP A 30 11.26 2.63 7.12
N LEU A 31 11.10 3.95 7.13
CA LEU A 31 11.48 4.81 6.00
C LEU A 31 12.98 4.82 5.74
N ALA A 32 13.81 4.56 6.76
CA ALA A 32 15.27 4.51 6.57
C ALA A 32 15.68 3.28 5.75
N SER A 33 14.89 2.20 5.80
CA SER A 33 15.14 0.98 5.03
C SER A 33 14.78 1.08 3.53
N VAL A 34 14.11 2.16 3.11
CA VAL A 34 13.69 2.36 1.70
C VAL A 34 14.81 3.04 0.93
N GLU A 35 15.79 2.23 0.51
CA GLU A 35 16.97 2.70 -0.22
C GLU A 35 16.88 2.47 -1.74
N THR A 36 15.82 1.79 -2.20
CA THR A 36 15.63 1.42 -3.62
C THR A 36 14.17 1.64 -4.05
N ASN A 37 13.77 1.00 -5.14
CA ASN A 37 12.41 0.92 -5.64
C ASN A 37 11.52 -0.10 -4.90
N ILE A 38 11.98 -0.65 -3.77
CA ILE A 38 11.26 -1.68 -3.01
C ILE A 38 10.85 -1.10 -1.66
N VAL A 39 9.56 -1.28 -1.33
CA VAL A 39 9.02 -0.97 0.00
C VAL A 39 8.68 -2.27 0.71
N ARG A 40 9.13 -2.38 1.96
CA ARG A 40 8.78 -3.48 2.86
C ARG A 40 8.15 -2.91 4.11
N PHE A 41 7.03 -3.48 4.53
CA PHE A 41 6.33 -3.02 5.72
C PHE A 41 5.54 -4.15 6.40
N CYS A 42 5.21 -3.94 7.67
CA CYS A 42 4.35 -4.82 8.44
C CYS A 42 2.97 -4.18 8.65
N LEU A 43 1.97 -5.01 8.95
CA LEU A 43 0.64 -4.56 9.34
C LEU A 43 0.55 -4.59 10.87
N ARG A 44 -0.01 -3.55 11.48
CA ARG A 44 -0.18 -3.43 12.95
C ARG A 44 -1.52 -3.98 13.45
N VAL A 45 -2.37 -4.48 12.56
CA VAL A 45 -3.74 -4.88 12.90
C VAL A 45 -3.79 -6.39 13.17
N PRO A 46 -4.24 -6.83 14.35
CA PRO A 46 -4.50 -8.24 14.62
C PRO A 46 -5.60 -8.76 13.69
N GLY A 47 -5.40 -9.94 13.11
CA GLY A 47 -6.39 -10.59 12.25
C GLY A 47 -6.28 -10.28 10.76
N LEU A 48 -5.43 -9.35 10.34
CA LEU A 48 -5.11 -9.12 8.93
C LEU A 48 -3.74 -9.69 8.58
N SER A 49 -3.73 -10.80 7.83
CA SER A 49 -2.49 -11.40 7.35
C SER A 49 -1.92 -10.61 6.16
N PRO A 50 -0.60 -10.66 5.90
CA PRO A 50 0.01 -10.06 4.71
C PRO A 50 -0.64 -10.55 3.41
N THR A 51 -0.98 -11.83 3.34
CA THR A 51 -1.68 -12.41 2.18
C THR A 51 -3.06 -11.79 2.00
N GLY A 52 -3.87 -11.75 3.07
CA GLY A 52 -5.21 -11.15 2.99
C GLY A 52 -5.16 -9.66 2.65
N PHE A 53 -4.15 -8.93 3.14
CA PHE A 53 -3.94 -7.55 2.74
C PHE A 53 -3.59 -7.42 1.25
N CYS A 54 -2.70 -8.25 0.72
CA CYS A 54 -2.38 -8.26 -0.71
C CYS A 54 -3.62 -8.54 -1.56
N GLU A 55 -4.46 -9.49 -1.16
CA GLU A 55 -5.73 -9.79 -1.84
C GLU A 55 -6.65 -8.56 -1.86
N LEU A 56 -6.81 -7.86 -0.73
CA LEU A 56 -7.63 -6.64 -0.66
C LEU A 56 -7.09 -5.48 -1.49
N MET A 57 -5.76 -5.38 -1.61
CA MET A 57 -5.13 -4.38 -2.46
C MET A 57 -5.29 -4.72 -3.95
N GLU A 58 -5.42 -6.01 -4.30
CA GLU A 58 -5.63 -6.49 -5.66
C GLU A 58 -7.10 -6.47 -6.12
N GLU A 59 -8.04 -6.72 -5.22
CA GLU A 59 -9.49 -6.69 -5.50
C GLU A 59 -9.97 -5.28 -5.87
N VAL A 60 -11.03 -5.15 -6.65
CA VAL A 60 -11.73 -3.87 -6.89
C VAL A 60 -13.17 -4.03 -6.43
N SER A 61 -13.63 -3.12 -5.57
CA SER A 61 -15.01 -3.11 -5.08
C SER A 61 -15.82 -1.95 -5.64
N GLU A 62 -17.14 -2.06 -5.70
CA GLU A 62 -18.02 -0.97 -6.17
C GLU A 62 -17.87 0.28 -5.29
N GLU A 63 -17.79 0.12 -3.96
CA GLU A 63 -17.55 1.20 -2.99
C GLU A 63 -16.26 1.98 -3.29
N GLU A 64 -15.21 1.27 -3.72
CA GLU A 64 -13.95 1.87 -4.11
C GLU A 64 -14.06 2.65 -5.41
N VAL A 65 -14.78 2.12 -6.41
CA VAL A 65 -14.99 2.85 -7.67
C VAL A 65 -15.79 4.13 -7.44
N ASP A 66 -16.78 4.09 -6.54
CA ASP A 66 -17.54 5.28 -6.13
C ASP A 66 -16.66 6.31 -5.39
N THR A 67 -15.75 5.83 -4.53
CA THR A 67 -14.89 6.71 -3.72
C THR A 67 -13.66 7.24 -4.47
N LEU A 68 -13.04 6.42 -5.33
CA LEU A 68 -11.80 6.72 -6.05
C LEU A 68 -12.02 7.12 -7.51
N GLU A 69 -13.28 7.12 -7.96
CA GLU A 69 -13.75 7.38 -9.33
C GLU A 69 -13.23 6.38 -10.38
N GLN A 70 -12.42 5.39 -9.96
CA GLN A 70 -11.86 4.34 -10.79
C GLN A 70 -11.45 3.14 -9.93
N GLY A 71 -11.40 1.96 -10.55
CA GLY A 71 -10.89 0.75 -9.90
C GLY A 71 -9.37 0.73 -9.87
N VAL A 72 -8.76 0.53 -8.69
CA VAL A 72 -7.31 0.50 -8.53
C VAL A 72 -6.87 -0.85 -7.99
N ARG A 73 -6.05 -1.55 -8.76
CA ARG A 73 -5.42 -2.82 -8.37
C ARG A 73 -3.96 -2.59 -8.06
N VAL A 74 -3.55 -2.88 -6.82
CA VAL A 74 -2.16 -2.75 -6.39
C VAL A 74 -1.60 -4.12 -6.07
N LEU A 75 -0.77 -4.63 -6.98
CA LEU A 75 -0.14 -5.93 -6.82
C LEU A 75 1.05 -5.84 -5.86
N MET A 76 1.02 -6.67 -4.84
CA MET A 76 2.08 -6.79 -3.83
C MET A 76 2.32 -8.25 -3.51
N PHE A 77 3.41 -8.54 -2.79
CA PHE A 77 3.76 -9.91 -2.44
C PHE A 77 3.87 -10.08 -0.92
N PRO A 78 3.14 -11.04 -0.30
CA PRO A 78 3.38 -11.41 1.09
C PRO A 78 4.78 -12.01 1.21
N HIS A 79 5.59 -11.51 2.14
CA HIS A 79 7.01 -11.80 2.22
C HIS A 79 7.38 -12.32 3.62
N VAL A 80 8.61 -12.84 3.72
CA VAL A 80 9.19 -13.39 4.96
C VAL A 80 9.00 -12.47 6.16
N GLY A 81 8.80 -13.06 7.34
CA GLY A 81 8.65 -12.33 8.61
C GLY A 81 7.30 -11.63 8.77
N GLY A 82 6.28 -12.02 7.99
CA GLY A 82 4.96 -11.39 8.06
C GLY A 82 4.93 -9.99 7.45
N THR A 83 5.83 -9.72 6.50
CA THR A 83 5.94 -8.42 5.82
C THR A 83 5.20 -8.44 4.48
N VAL A 84 4.91 -7.26 3.94
CA VAL A 84 4.43 -7.08 2.57
C VAL A 84 5.54 -6.41 1.77
N ARG A 85 5.77 -6.88 0.54
CA ARG A 85 6.74 -6.30 -0.41
C ARG A 85 6.01 -5.68 -1.59
N ALA A 86 6.19 -4.38 -1.78
CA ALA A 86 5.76 -3.64 -2.96
C ALA A 86 6.98 -3.18 -3.77
N VAL A 87 6.89 -3.22 -5.10
CA VAL A 87 8.01 -2.92 -6.00
C VAL A 87 7.57 -1.94 -7.07
N TRP A 88 8.29 -0.84 -7.22
CA TRP A 88 8.11 0.13 -8.30
C TRP A 88 9.02 -0.26 -9.46
N HIS A 89 8.46 -0.67 -10.59
CA HIS A 89 9.23 -1.01 -11.78
C HIS A 89 8.41 -0.80 -13.05
N LEU A 90 9.07 -0.78 -14.21
CA LEU A 90 8.45 -0.81 -15.55
C LEU A 90 7.40 0.28 -15.81
N GLY A 91 7.63 1.50 -15.30
CA GLY A 91 6.82 2.66 -15.66
C GLY A 91 5.66 2.96 -14.72
N ILE A 92 5.68 2.44 -13.49
CA ILE A 92 4.79 2.91 -12.43
C ILE A 92 5.04 4.40 -12.19
N SER A 93 4.07 5.20 -12.61
CA SER A 93 4.17 6.66 -12.62
C SER A 93 3.94 7.24 -11.22
N LYS A 94 4.11 8.56 -11.12
CA LYS A 94 3.75 9.29 -9.91
C LYS A 94 2.25 9.21 -9.66
N GLU A 95 1.45 9.25 -10.73
CA GLU A 95 -0.01 9.17 -10.71
C GLU A 95 -0.47 7.79 -10.21
N ASP A 96 0.13 6.71 -10.72
CA ASP A 96 -0.13 5.34 -10.23
C ASP A 96 0.23 5.21 -8.74
N THR A 97 1.32 5.86 -8.32
CA THR A 97 1.73 5.90 -6.92
C THR A 97 0.69 6.62 -6.06
N GLN A 98 0.10 7.72 -6.53
CA GLN A 98 -0.99 8.39 -5.81
C GLN A 98 -2.24 7.52 -5.71
N LEU A 99 -2.59 6.80 -6.78
CA LEU A 99 -3.71 5.86 -6.77
C LEU A 99 -3.47 4.71 -5.78
N ALA A 100 -2.25 4.17 -5.75
CA ALA A 100 -1.88 3.14 -4.78
C ALA A 100 -1.97 3.64 -3.33
N ILE A 101 -1.60 4.90 -3.06
CA ILE A 101 -1.75 5.53 -1.75
C ILE A 101 -3.22 5.64 -1.36
N LYS A 102 -4.07 6.17 -2.25
CA LYS A 102 -5.51 6.30 -2.00
C LYS A 102 -6.16 4.94 -1.75
N LYS A 103 -5.77 3.93 -2.53
CA LYS A 103 -6.21 2.54 -2.33
C LYS A 103 -5.83 2.01 -0.95
N ALA A 104 -4.59 2.20 -0.52
CA ALA A 104 -4.14 1.77 0.80
C ALA A 104 -4.94 2.46 1.91
N GLN A 105 -5.15 3.78 1.80
CA GLN A 105 -5.98 4.54 2.75
C GLN A 105 -7.43 4.04 2.79
N PHE A 106 -8.04 3.76 1.64
CA PHE A 106 -9.38 3.18 1.55
C PHE A 106 -9.47 1.82 2.28
N VAL A 107 -8.51 0.92 2.01
CA VAL A 107 -8.45 -0.38 2.70
C VAL A 107 -8.30 -0.18 4.22
N ALA A 108 -7.43 0.73 4.66
CA ALA A 108 -7.25 1.01 6.08
C ALA A 108 -8.53 1.53 6.75
N GLN A 109 -9.25 2.44 6.10
CA GLN A 109 -10.54 2.95 6.61
C GLN A 109 -11.62 1.87 6.66
N ARG A 110 -11.71 1.02 5.65
CA ARG A 110 -12.65 -0.10 5.62
C ARG A 110 -12.38 -1.10 6.76
N PHE A 111 -11.12 -1.33 7.09
CA PHE A 111 -10.75 -2.17 8.23
C PHE A 111 -11.10 -1.53 9.58
N ARG A 112 -10.92 -0.20 9.72
CA ARG A 112 -11.39 0.53 10.92
C ARG A 112 -12.88 0.32 11.15
N LEU A 113 -13.69 0.41 10.10
CA LEU A 113 -15.15 0.27 10.18
C LEU A 113 -15.56 -1.17 10.53
N LYS A 114 -14.89 -2.18 9.98
CA LYS A 114 -15.15 -3.59 10.34
C LYS A 114 -14.80 -3.87 11.81
N SER A 115 -13.61 -3.46 12.26
CA SER A 115 -13.20 -3.65 13.66
C SER A 115 -14.06 -2.88 14.68
N ALA A 116 -14.72 -1.80 14.26
CA ALA A 116 -15.68 -1.07 15.11
C ALA A 116 -17.06 -1.73 15.17
N ARG A 117 -17.41 -2.58 14.19
CA ARG A 117 -18.71 -3.26 14.09
C ARG A 117 -18.72 -4.62 14.78
N ASP A 118 -17.55 -5.21 14.99
CA ASP A 118 -17.34 -6.48 15.70
C ASP A 118 -17.07 -6.30 17.22
N ARG A 119 -17.26 -5.07 17.76
CA ARG A 119 -17.25 -4.77 19.20
C ARG A 119 -18.66 -4.42 19.67
#